data_AF-A0A7K6BP29-F1
#
_entry.id   AF-A0A7K6BP29-F1
#
_cell.length_a   1.000
_cell.length_b   1.000
_cell.length_c   1.000
_cell.angle_alpha   90.00
_cell.angle_beta   90.00
_cell.angle_gamma   90.00
#
_symmetry.space_group_name_H-M   'P 1'
#
loop_
_entity.id
_entity.type
_entity.pdbx_description
1 polymer ?
#
loop_
_entity_poly.entity_id
_entity_poly.type
_entity_poly.pdbx_seq_one_letter_code
_entity_poly.pdbx_strand_id
1 'polypeptide(L)'
;GMQSHLQALLSLYKLFCPEQVTITLPGKMKTYFKNSEGPWKASIKAVRQRNQGTSPLSQAVFLGTSQSQSRKRKWNSQLIIPASSTNTHNLEEDREKNNVDLYSTNESFPVEQLRTFPQLLQNIHCLEFPSQMGSVITNPLLLHYMNCFKDESIYLRLYYWMGQILQEDCTWCVVDNPYEKEFKSFLETIYKAECFLQEGFSACEEFLYKTLPLWDGSCCRSEILKLVSWIPLSSSSEIKSHLYDPLAQLFFTSSIYFKCSVLESLKELLQNWLNCNVIHMDSE
;
A
#
# COMPACT_ATOMS: atom_id res chain seq x y z
N GLY A 1 26.63 19.56 -1.61
CA GLY A 1 25.70 18.61 -2.26
C GLY A 1 24.76 18.02 -1.23
N MET A 2 23.53 17.66 -1.60
CA MET A 2 22.57 17.00 -0.68
C MET A 2 23.16 15.70 -0.13
N GLN A 3 23.08 15.50 1.19
CA GLN A 3 23.57 14.29 1.84
C GLN A 3 22.58 13.13 1.64
N SER A 4 23.08 11.95 1.28
CA SER A 4 22.27 10.76 0.99
C SER A 4 21.40 10.30 2.17
N HIS A 5 21.91 10.39 3.40
CA HIS A 5 21.17 10.02 4.61
C HIS A 5 20.00 10.97 4.89
N LEU A 6 20.15 12.26 4.59
CA LEU A 6 19.06 13.25 4.72
C LEU A 6 17.99 13.02 3.65
N GLN A 7 18.39 12.70 2.42
CA GLN A 7 17.44 12.30 1.37
C GLN A 7 16.66 11.05 1.76
N ALA A 8 17.32 10.08 2.39
CA ALA A 8 16.66 8.89 2.91
C ALA A 8 15.64 9.21 4.00
N LEU A 9 16.02 10.05 4.96
CA LEU A 9 15.12 10.47 6.04
C LEU A 9 13.92 11.24 5.48
N LEU A 10 14.14 12.15 4.54
CA LEU A 10 13.06 12.88 3.87
C LEU A 10 12.15 11.96 3.07
N SER A 11 12.70 10.92 2.42
CA SER A 11 11.90 9.94 1.68
C SER A 11 11.04 9.09 2.61
N LEU A 12 11.56 8.76 3.79
CA LEU A 12 10.81 8.09 4.85
C LEU A 12 9.71 9.02 5.36
N TYR A 13 10.04 10.26 5.70
CA TYR A 13 9.07 11.24 6.19
C TYR A 13 7.94 11.49 5.17
N LYS A 14 8.28 11.59 3.88
CA LYS A 14 7.30 11.72 2.79
C LYS A 14 6.35 10.52 2.67
N LEU A 15 6.76 9.33 3.11
CA LEU A 15 5.89 8.16 3.16
C LEU A 15 4.83 8.23 4.27
N PHE A 16 5.12 8.97 5.34
CA PHE A 16 4.21 9.16 6.47
C PHE A 16 3.34 10.40 6.31
N CYS A 17 3.96 11.51 5.90
CA CYS A 17 3.35 12.84 5.79
C CYS A 17 3.75 13.45 4.42
N PRO A 18 3.22 12.93 3.30
CA PRO A 18 3.55 13.43 1.97
C PRO A 18 3.25 14.92 1.78
N GLU A 19 2.22 15.45 2.46
CA GLU A 19 1.80 16.85 2.44
C GLU A 19 2.86 17.80 3.03
N GLN A 20 3.70 17.32 3.93
CA GLN A 20 4.74 18.13 4.59
C GLN A 20 6.06 18.15 3.81
N VAL A 21 6.26 17.24 2.85
CA VAL A 21 7.48 17.16 2.03
C VAL A 21 7.18 17.55 0.59
N THR A 22 7.18 18.85 0.35
CA THR A 22 6.94 19.45 -0.98
C THR A 22 8.10 19.24 -1.97
N ILE A 23 9.29 18.88 -1.48
CA ILE A 23 10.47 18.63 -2.31
C ILE A 23 10.28 17.36 -3.14
N THR A 24 10.64 17.43 -4.42
CA THR A 24 10.71 16.26 -5.31
C THR A 24 11.92 15.39 -4.95
N LEU A 25 11.66 14.17 -4.47
CA LEU A 25 12.69 13.20 -4.13
C LEU A 25 12.83 12.17 -5.26
N PRO A 26 14.02 11.58 -5.46
CA PRO A 26 14.21 10.54 -6.47
C PRO A 26 13.35 9.31 -6.13
N GLY A 27 12.55 8.83 -7.09
CA GLY A 27 11.60 7.73 -6.91
C GLY A 27 12.19 6.32 -6.81
N LYS A 28 13.48 6.19 -6.51
CA LYS A 28 14.11 4.89 -6.18
C LYS A 28 14.72 5.02 -4.80
N MET A 29 14.12 4.40 -3.78
CA MET A 29 14.78 4.29 -2.48
C MET A 29 15.97 3.35 -2.63
N LYS A 30 17.18 3.91 -2.71
CA LYS A 30 18.36 3.10 -2.38
C LYS A 30 18.26 2.76 -0.89
N THR A 31 18.63 1.55 -0.49
CA THR A 31 18.73 1.22 0.94
C THR A 31 19.86 2.06 1.57
N TYR A 32 19.52 3.24 2.08
CA TYR A 32 20.48 4.19 2.63
C TYR A 32 20.88 3.85 4.06
N PHE A 33 19.98 3.22 4.82
CA PHE A 33 20.26 2.72 6.16
C PHE A 33 20.57 1.22 6.10
N LYS A 34 21.83 0.84 6.32
CA LYS A 34 22.20 -0.58 6.49
C LYS A 34 21.64 -1.06 7.83
N ASN A 35 20.87 -2.15 7.83
CA ASN A 35 20.38 -2.80 9.05
C ASN A 35 21.56 -3.18 9.96
N SER A 36 21.72 -2.47 11.08
CA SER A 36 22.67 -2.80 12.16
C SER A 36 22.17 -3.93 13.07
N GLU A 37 21.07 -4.58 12.68
CA GLU A 37 20.30 -5.51 13.53
C GLU A 37 21.01 -6.82 13.88
N GLY A 38 22.06 -7.22 13.16
CA GLY A 38 22.75 -8.50 13.38
C GLY A 38 23.26 -8.69 14.82
N PRO A 39 24.16 -7.81 15.31
CA PRO A 39 24.69 -7.91 16.68
C PRO A 39 23.63 -7.63 17.76
N TRP A 40 22.75 -6.66 17.55
CA TRP A 40 21.72 -6.30 18.55
C TRP A 40 20.66 -7.38 18.74
N LYS A 41 20.17 -8.01 17.66
CA LYS A 41 19.21 -9.12 17.78
C LYS A 41 19.81 -10.33 18.49
N ALA A 42 21.09 -10.64 18.24
CA ALA A 42 21.78 -11.71 18.94
C ALA A 42 21.89 -11.42 20.45
N SER A 43 22.29 -10.22 20.82
CA SER A 43 22.38 -9.79 22.22
C SER A 43 21.03 -9.80 22.93
N ILE A 44 19.97 -9.28 22.30
CA ILE A 44 18.60 -9.30 22.86
C ILE A 44 18.09 -10.73 23.05
N LYS A 45 18.36 -11.62 22.08
CA LYS A 45 17.97 -13.03 22.19
C LYS A 45 18.71 -13.72 23.35
N ALA A 46 20.00 -13.44 23.51
CA ALA A 46 20.80 -13.98 24.63
C ALA A 46 20.28 -13.48 26.00
N VAL A 47 19.93 -12.20 26.10
CA VAL A 47 19.33 -11.63 27.33
C VAL A 47 17.96 -12.25 27.61
N ARG A 48 17.11 -12.42 26.58
CA ARG A 48 15.80 -13.06 26.73
C ARG A 48 15.92 -14.51 27.20
N GLN A 49 16.87 -15.27 26.65
CA GLN A 49 17.15 -16.64 27.07
C GLN A 49 17.68 -16.72 28.51
N ARG A 50 18.49 -15.74 28.94
CA ARG A 50 19.01 -15.64 30.31
C ARG A 50 17.91 -15.34 31.33
N ASN A 51 16.88 -14.57 30.94
CA ASN A 51 15.82 -14.13 31.84
C ASN A 51 14.59 -15.06 31.85
N GLN A 52 14.43 -15.94 30.85
CA GLN A 52 13.35 -16.94 30.79
C GLN A 52 13.69 -18.21 31.58
N GLY A 53 13.91 -18.06 32.89
CA GLY A 53 14.05 -19.19 33.81
C GLY A 53 12.89 -20.18 33.72
N THR A 54 13.22 -21.46 33.94
CA THR A 54 12.39 -22.68 33.87
C THR A 54 10.92 -22.44 34.28
N SER A 55 10.05 -22.25 33.29
CA SER A 55 8.60 -22.16 33.47
C SER A 55 7.92 -23.09 32.46
N PRO A 56 6.96 -23.95 32.88
CA PRO A 56 6.36 -24.91 31.98
C PRO A 56 5.36 -24.24 31.05
N LEU A 57 5.61 -24.41 29.75
CA LEU A 57 4.64 -24.51 28.66
C LEU A 57 3.33 -23.70 28.84
N SER A 58 3.39 -22.37 28.74
CA SER A 58 2.20 -21.59 28.43
C SER A 58 1.90 -21.72 26.94
N GLN A 59 1.06 -22.69 26.58
CA GLN A 59 0.53 -22.86 25.24
C GLN A 59 -0.44 -21.70 24.96
N ALA A 60 0.07 -20.65 24.31
CA ALA A 60 -0.75 -19.53 23.87
C ALA A 60 -1.78 -20.04 22.84
N VAL A 61 -3.06 -19.90 23.16
CA VAL A 61 -4.16 -20.11 22.24
C VAL A 61 -4.13 -18.98 21.20
N PHE A 62 -3.72 -19.32 19.98
CA PHE A 62 -3.66 -18.41 18.84
C PHE A 62 -5.06 -18.20 18.25
N LEU A 63 -5.61 -17.00 18.43
CA LEU A 63 -6.71 -16.49 17.62
C LEU A 63 -6.34 -15.06 17.19
N GLY A 64 -6.06 -14.87 15.90
CA GLY A 64 -5.86 -13.55 15.29
C GLY A 64 -4.41 -13.19 14.99
N THR A 65 -4.11 -13.10 13.70
CA THR A 65 -2.80 -12.93 13.06
C THR A 65 -1.91 -14.18 13.16
N SER A 66 -1.89 -14.88 12.03
CA SER A 66 -0.95 -15.95 11.74
C SER A 66 0.45 -15.59 12.24
N GLN A 67 1.08 -16.54 12.94
CA GLN A 67 2.53 -16.62 12.96
C GLN A 67 2.99 -16.46 11.50
N SER A 68 3.56 -15.29 11.19
CA SER A 68 4.34 -15.14 9.98
C SER A 68 5.51 -16.09 10.15
N GLN A 69 5.35 -17.31 9.64
CA GLN A 69 6.48 -18.14 9.30
C GLN A 69 7.32 -17.26 8.38
N SER A 70 8.41 -16.78 8.96
CA SER A 70 9.45 -15.99 8.34
C SER A 70 10.13 -16.80 7.26
N ARG A 71 9.43 -17.01 6.15
CA ARG A 71 9.99 -17.39 4.87
C ARG A 71 9.89 -16.18 3.97
N LYS A 72 10.96 -15.37 4.05
CA LYS A 72 11.67 -14.67 2.95
C LYS A 72 10.76 -14.03 1.88
N ARG A 73 10.79 -12.74 1.58
CA ARG A 73 11.63 -11.59 1.97
C ARG A 73 10.99 -10.37 1.28
N LYS A 74 11.22 -9.17 1.83
CA LYS A 74 11.28 -7.88 1.11
C LYS A 74 10.03 -7.03 0.82
N TRP A 75 8.78 -7.51 0.91
CA TRP A 75 7.63 -6.62 0.66
C TRP A 75 7.49 -5.50 1.70
N ASN A 76 7.75 -5.80 2.98
CA ASN A 76 7.63 -4.85 4.09
C ASN A 76 8.96 -4.51 4.78
N SER A 77 10.10 -5.04 4.32
CA SER A 77 11.35 -4.93 5.09
C SER A 77 12.11 -3.61 4.91
N GLN A 78 11.73 -2.77 3.96
CA GLN A 78 12.50 -1.56 3.68
C GLN A 78 12.23 -0.44 4.68
N LEU A 79 11.08 -0.46 5.38
CA LEU A 79 10.69 0.57 6.34
C LEU A 79 9.79 0.00 7.45
N ILE A 80 10.22 -1.11 8.08
CA ILE A 80 9.63 -1.50 9.37
C ILE A 80 10.13 -0.48 10.40
N ILE A 81 9.41 0.62 10.57
CA ILE A 81 9.39 1.23 11.90
C ILE A 81 8.87 0.14 12.81
N PRO A 82 9.63 -0.28 13.85
CA PRO A 82 9.12 -1.27 14.79
C PRO A 82 7.74 -0.78 15.24
N ALA A 83 6.71 -1.61 15.08
CA ALA A 83 5.39 -1.30 15.60
C ALA A 83 5.61 -0.85 17.04
N SER A 84 5.25 0.41 17.34
CA SER A 84 5.30 0.93 18.69
C SER A 84 4.46 -0.02 19.51
N SER A 85 5.11 -0.94 20.20
CA SER A 85 4.47 -1.77 21.21
C SER A 85 4.15 -0.79 22.32
N THR A 86 2.99 -0.14 22.23
CA THR A 86 2.39 0.53 23.36
C THR A 86 2.25 -0.54 24.43
N ASN A 87 3.15 -0.45 25.40
CA ASN A 87 3.25 -1.31 26.54
C ASN A 87 1.87 -1.32 27.21
N THR A 88 1.10 -2.40 27.08
CA THR A 88 -0.20 -2.58 27.73
C THR A 88 -0.09 -2.75 29.25
N HIS A 89 1.00 -2.27 29.85
CA HIS A 89 1.31 -2.39 31.27
C HIS A 89 1.19 -1.07 32.06
N ASN A 90 0.82 0.05 31.44
CA ASN A 90 0.80 1.36 32.12
C ASN A 90 -0.62 1.87 32.45
N LEU A 91 -1.65 1.03 32.46
CA LEU A 91 -3.03 1.47 32.73
C LEU A 91 -3.37 1.63 34.22
N GLU A 92 -2.44 1.43 35.17
CA GLU A 92 -2.78 1.53 36.61
C GLU A 92 -2.00 2.57 37.43
N GLU A 93 -0.99 3.26 36.90
CA GLU A 93 -0.22 4.22 37.71
C GLU A 93 0.16 5.48 36.92
N ASP A 94 -0.78 6.41 36.76
CA ASP A 94 -0.42 7.83 36.67
C ASP A 94 -1.67 8.71 36.88
N ARG A 95 -2.18 8.72 38.12
CA ARG A 95 -2.85 9.92 38.62
C ARG A 95 -1.75 10.82 39.15
N GLU A 96 -1.72 12.05 38.66
CA GLU A 96 -0.84 13.17 39.05
C GLU A 96 0.47 13.32 38.26
N LYS A 97 0.37 14.05 37.13
CA LYS A 97 1.23 15.22 36.89
C LYS A 97 0.70 16.10 35.77
N ASN A 98 0.22 17.27 36.18
CA ASN A 98 -0.01 18.42 35.30
C ASN A 98 1.31 18.87 34.68
N ASN A 99 1.41 18.88 33.35
CA ASN A 99 2.32 19.76 32.62
C ASN A 99 1.77 19.99 31.20
N VAL A 100 1.06 21.11 31.06
CA VAL A 100 0.89 21.94 29.85
C VAL A 100 1.07 21.22 28.50
N ASP A 101 0.00 20.57 28.04
CA ASP A 101 -0.13 20.12 26.66
C ASP A 101 -0.53 21.31 25.77
N LEU A 102 0.45 21.89 25.10
CA LEU A 102 0.23 22.65 23.87
C LEU A 102 0.09 21.62 22.74
N TYR A 103 -0.97 21.77 21.92
CA TYR A 103 -1.51 20.83 20.92
C TYR A 103 -2.56 19.86 21.47
N SER A 104 -3.81 20.31 21.39
CA SER A 104 -5.05 19.52 21.41
C SER A 104 -4.87 18.08 20.91
N THR A 105 -4.70 17.14 21.84
CA THR A 105 -4.81 15.70 21.61
C THR A 105 -6.26 15.38 21.25
N ASN A 106 -6.57 15.39 19.96
CA ASN A 106 -7.62 14.48 19.49
C ASN A 106 -7.06 13.07 19.71
N GLU A 107 -7.65 12.32 20.65
CA GLU A 107 -7.23 10.95 20.95
C GLU A 107 -7.40 10.08 19.69
N SER A 108 -6.34 9.92 18.90
CA SER A 108 -6.34 9.00 17.77
C SER A 108 -6.20 7.57 18.29
N PHE A 109 -7.02 6.66 17.76
CA PHE A 109 -7.02 5.25 18.13
C PHE A 109 -6.37 4.42 17.02
N PRO A 110 -5.16 3.86 17.22
CA PRO A 110 -4.49 3.08 16.20
C PRO A 110 -5.27 1.80 15.89
N VAL A 111 -5.52 1.56 14.60
CA VAL A 111 -6.26 0.39 14.12
C VAL A 111 -5.65 -0.92 14.59
N GLU A 112 -4.34 -1.00 14.81
CA GLU A 112 -3.65 -2.20 15.30
C GLU A 112 -4.08 -2.62 16.72
N GLN A 113 -4.65 -1.70 17.51
CA GLN A 113 -5.17 -1.98 18.84
C GLN A 113 -6.62 -2.49 18.84
N LEU A 114 -7.30 -2.45 17.70
CA LEU A 114 -8.69 -2.84 17.56
C LEU A 114 -8.85 -4.36 17.59
N ARG A 115 -9.53 -4.89 18.61
CA ARG A 115 -9.73 -6.35 18.79
C ARG A 115 -11.17 -6.80 18.63
N THR A 116 -12.14 -5.91 18.84
CA THR A 116 -13.56 -6.26 18.89
C THR A 116 -14.42 -5.22 18.19
N PHE A 117 -15.60 -5.63 17.72
CA PHE A 117 -16.55 -4.73 17.06
C PHE A 117 -17.08 -3.58 17.96
N PRO A 118 -17.35 -3.78 19.27
CA PRO A 118 -17.74 -2.65 20.13
C PRO A 118 -16.65 -1.58 20.24
N GLN A 119 -15.37 -1.98 20.25
CA GLN A 119 -14.26 -1.02 20.22
C GLN A 119 -14.22 -0.25 18.90
N LEU A 120 -14.54 -0.90 17.77
CA LEU A 120 -14.69 -0.19 16.50
C LEU A 120 -15.77 0.87 16.60
N LEU A 121 -16.96 0.53 17.09
CA LEU A 121 -18.07 1.47 17.17
C LEU A 121 -17.76 2.67 18.06
N GLN A 122 -17.06 2.44 19.18
CA GLN A 122 -16.66 3.50 20.11
C GLN A 122 -15.59 4.42 19.51
N ASN A 123 -14.64 3.87 18.75
CA ASN A 123 -13.47 4.61 18.27
C ASN A 123 -13.55 4.97 16.78
N ILE A 124 -14.66 4.70 16.08
CA ILE A 124 -14.78 4.90 14.62
C ILE A 124 -14.51 6.34 14.19
N HIS A 125 -14.75 7.31 15.06
CA HIS A 125 -14.56 8.73 14.79
C HIS A 125 -13.09 9.19 14.90
N CYS A 126 -12.22 8.37 15.49
CA CYS A 126 -10.83 8.71 15.76
C CYS A 126 -9.84 7.63 15.32
N LEU A 127 -10.23 6.69 14.45
CA LEU A 127 -9.33 5.64 13.99
C LEU A 127 -8.16 6.22 13.19
N GLU A 128 -6.95 5.85 13.61
CA GLU A 128 -5.71 6.17 12.91
C GLU A 128 -5.32 5.02 11.97
N PHE A 129 -5.06 5.36 10.70
CA PHE A 129 -4.61 4.40 9.72
C PHE A 129 -3.21 3.86 10.04
N PRO A 130 -2.95 2.57 9.73
CA PRO A 130 -1.70 1.92 10.08
C PRO A 130 -0.49 2.63 9.47
N SER A 131 0.67 2.50 10.11
CA SER A 131 1.92 3.05 9.56
C SER A 131 2.25 2.54 8.14
N GLN A 132 1.84 1.31 7.86
CA GLN A 132 2.09 0.59 6.61
C GLN A 132 0.85 0.67 5.70
N MET A 133 0.81 1.64 4.79
CA MET A 133 -0.32 1.81 3.87
C MET A 133 -0.66 0.56 3.04
N GLY A 134 0.31 -0.32 2.78
CA GLY A 134 0.05 -1.58 2.08
C GLY A 134 -0.95 -2.50 2.78
N SER A 135 -1.07 -2.46 4.10
CA SER A 135 -2.08 -3.26 4.80
C SER A 135 -3.51 -2.74 4.60
N VAL A 136 -3.66 -1.45 4.24
CA VAL A 136 -4.95 -0.83 3.95
C VAL A 136 -5.57 -1.49 2.72
N ILE A 137 -4.80 -1.65 1.63
CA ILE A 137 -5.27 -2.28 0.38
C ILE A 137 -5.74 -3.72 0.59
N THR A 138 -5.13 -4.43 1.54
CA THR A 138 -5.50 -5.82 1.84
C THR A 138 -6.70 -5.97 2.76
N ASN A 139 -7.16 -4.90 3.41
CA ASN A 139 -8.19 -4.94 4.44
C ASN A 139 -9.47 -4.20 3.99
N PRO A 140 -10.55 -4.92 3.63
CA PRO A 140 -11.81 -4.32 3.19
C PRO A 140 -12.42 -3.33 4.19
N LEU A 141 -12.25 -3.55 5.49
CA LEU A 141 -12.78 -2.64 6.51
C LEU A 141 -12.06 -1.29 6.48
N LEU A 142 -10.74 -1.29 6.26
CA LEU A 142 -9.95 -0.06 6.17
C LEU A 142 -10.19 0.66 4.85
N LEU A 143 -10.33 -0.08 3.74
CA LEU A 143 -10.75 0.49 2.46
C LEU A 143 -12.11 1.19 2.58
N HIS A 144 -13.07 0.53 3.23
CA HIS A 144 -14.40 1.10 3.44
C HIS A 144 -14.35 2.34 4.33
N TYR A 145 -13.62 2.27 5.45
CA TYR A 145 -13.45 3.40 6.35
C TYR A 145 -12.78 4.60 5.67
N MET A 146 -11.77 4.36 4.83
CA MET A 146 -11.10 5.39 4.03
C MET A 146 -12.09 6.10 3.10
N ASN A 147 -12.95 5.33 2.41
CA ASN A 147 -13.99 5.87 1.54
C ASN A 147 -15.05 6.70 2.29
N CYS A 148 -15.34 6.37 3.56
CA CYS A 148 -16.27 7.12 4.39
C CYS A 148 -15.67 8.42 4.94
N PHE A 149 -14.42 8.40 5.40
CA PHE A 149 -13.81 9.52 6.13
C PHE A 149 -13.26 10.62 5.22
N LYS A 150 -12.96 10.31 3.94
CA LYS A 150 -12.56 11.27 2.88
C LYS A 150 -11.47 12.29 3.29
N ASP A 151 -10.50 11.86 4.10
CA ASP A 151 -9.35 12.68 4.46
C ASP A 151 -8.27 12.59 3.38
N GLU A 152 -8.07 13.69 2.68
CA GLU A 152 -7.10 13.84 1.60
C GLU A 152 -5.67 13.43 1.99
N SER A 153 -5.27 13.63 3.25
CA SER A 153 -3.92 13.27 3.71
C SER A 153 -3.69 11.75 3.66
N ILE A 154 -4.72 10.95 3.97
CA ILE A 154 -4.67 9.50 3.98
C ILE A 154 -4.61 8.97 2.54
N TYR A 155 -5.41 9.54 1.63
CA TYR A 155 -5.35 9.21 0.20
C TYR A 155 -3.98 9.54 -0.39
N LEU A 156 -3.45 10.73 -0.11
CA LEU A 156 -2.13 11.14 -0.58
C LEU A 156 -1.03 10.18 -0.09
N ARG A 157 -1.12 9.73 1.17
CA ARG A 157 -0.21 8.75 1.76
C ARG A 157 -0.30 7.39 1.09
N LEU A 158 -1.50 6.91 0.83
CA LEU A 158 -1.73 5.66 0.11
C LEU A 158 -1.18 5.73 -1.33
N TYR A 159 -1.53 6.78 -2.07
CA TYR A 159 -1.10 6.96 -3.46
C TYR A 159 0.40 7.14 -3.58
N TYR A 160 1.02 7.89 -2.68
CA TYR A 160 2.48 8.02 -2.65
C TYR A 160 3.15 6.67 -2.38
N TRP A 161 2.67 5.91 -1.38
CA TRP A 161 3.17 4.56 -1.09
C TRP A 161 3.00 3.64 -2.31
N MET A 162 1.82 3.60 -2.91
CA MET A 162 1.55 2.77 -4.10
C MET A 162 2.46 3.15 -5.28
N GLY A 163 2.59 4.44 -5.57
CA GLY A 163 3.43 4.93 -6.66
C GLY A 163 4.90 4.55 -6.49
N GLN A 164 5.43 4.61 -5.27
CA GLN A 164 6.79 4.12 -4.99
C GLN A 164 6.91 2.63 -5.27
N ILE A 165 5.98 1.82 -4.76
CA ILE A 165 6.02 0.36 -4.92
C ILE A 165 5.88 -0.06 -6.39
N LEU A 166 4.91 0.52 -7.11
CA LEU A 166 4.71 0.28 -8.54
C LEU A 166 5.95 0.67 -9.36
N GLN A 167 6.60 1.79 -9.02
CA GLN A 167 7.81 2.24 -9.70
C GLN A 167 9.04 1.38 -9.39
N GLU A 168 9.19 0.91 -8.15
CA GLU A 168 10.33 0.10 -7.72
C GLU A 168 10.28 -1.32 -8.28
N ASP A 169 9.09 -1.94 -8.28
CA ASP A 169 8.90 -3.33 -8.69
C ASP A 169 8.68 -3.48 -10.20
N CYS A 170 8.38 -2.38 -10.91
CA CYS A 170 8.41 -2.34 -12.37
C CYS A 170 9.85 -2.27 -12.90
N THR A 171 10.65 -3.27 -12.56
CA THR A 171 11.88 -3.58 -13.29
C THR A 171 11.48 -4.41 -14.50
N TRP A 172 11.39 -3.75 -15.67
CA TRP A 172 11.13 -4.36 -16.98
C TRP A 172 11.69 -5.77 -17.13
N CYS A 173 10.90 -6.64 -17.78
CA CYS A 173 11.12 -8.05 -18.10
C CYS A 173 12.59 -8.42 -18.37
N VAL A 174 13.42 -8.47 -17.32
CA VAL A 174 14.63 -9.25 -17.34
C VAL A 174 14.12 -10.68 -17.43
N VAL A 175 14.50 -11.38 -18.49
CA VAL A 175 14.27 -12.81 -18.63
C VAL A 175 14.70 -13.47 -17.31
N ASP A 176 13.79 -14.23 -16.69
CA ASP A 176 13.92 -14.80 -15.34
C ASP A 176 13.89 -13.79 -14.17
N ASN A 177 12.92 -12.86 -14.13
CA ASN A 177 12.69 -12.08 -12.92
C ASN A 177 12.09 -12.97 -11.81
N PRO A 178 12.84 -13.31 -10.73
CA PRO A 178 12.31 -14.15 -9.66
C PRO A 178 11.16 -13.48 -8.88
N TYR A 179 10.97 -12.17 -9.07
CA TYR A 179 9.94 -11.36 -8.40
C TYR A 179 8.66 -11.19 -9.22
N GLU A 180 8.57 -11.71 -10.46
CA GLU A 180 7.37 -11.55 -11.30
C GLU A 180 6.11 -12.10 -10.61
N LYS A 181 6.22 -13.25 -9.95
CA LYS A 181 5.08 -13.86 -9.23
C LYS A 181 4.62 -13.00 -8.06
N GLU A 182 5.55 -12.38 -7.34
CA GLU A 182 5.24 -11.48 -6.22
C GLU A 182 4.57 -10.21 -6.74
N PHE A 183 5.09 -9.64 -7.82
CA PHE A 183 4.51 -8.47 -8.47
C PHE A 183 3.10 -8.75 -9.02
N LYS A 184 2.88 -9.90 -9.68
CA LYS A 184 1.52 -10.33 -10.08
C LYS A 184 0.56 -10.41 -8.89
N SER A 185 1.00 -11.01 -7.78
CA SER A 185 0.19 -11.09 -6.57
C SER A 185 -0.15 -9.71 -6.02
N PHE A 186 0.76 -8.75 -6.14
CA PHE A 186 0.52 -7.37 -5.75
C PHE A 186 -0.51 -6.69 -6.66
N LEU A 187 -0.33 -6.74 -7.99
CA LEU A 187 -1.28 -6.15 -8.93
C LEU A 187 -2.68 -6.76 -8.78
N GLU A 188 -2.79 -8.06 -8.53
CA GLU A 188 -4.07 -8.72 -8.25
C GLU A 188 -4.70 -8.24 -6.93
N THR A 189 -3.89 -7.89 -5.93
CA THR A 189 -4.37 -7.31 -4.67
C THR A 189 -4.91 -5.89 -4.89
N ILE A 190 -4.20 -5.09 -5.69
CA ILE A 190 -4.66 -3.76 -6.11
C ILE A 190 -5.98 -3.87 -6.86
N TYR A 191 -6.06 -4.73 -7.88
CA TYR A 191 -7.26 -4.93 -8.67
C TYR A 191 -8.48 -5.29 -7.81
N LYS A 192 -8.30 -6.18 -6.82
CA LYS A 192 -9.37 -6.52 -5.87
C LYS A 192 -9.82 -5.32 -5.03
N ALA A 193 -8.90 -4.46 -4.64
CA ALA A 193 -9.23 -3.25 -3.91
C ALA A 193 -9.97 -2.23 -4.80
N GLU A 194 -9.56 -2.06 -6.06
CA GLU A 194 -10.28 -1.22 -7.05
C GLU A 194 -11.70 -1.75 -7.30
N CYS A 195 -11.85 -3.07 -7.44
CA CYS A 195 -13.18 -3.70 -7.56
C CYS A 195 -14.05 -3.49 -6.32
N PHE A 196 -13.45 -3.53 -5.13
CA PHE A 196 -14.16 -3.31 -3.87
C PHE A 196 -14.64 -1.85 -3.73
N LEU A 197 -13.77 -0.89 -4.09
CA LEU A 197 -14.09 0.53 -4.06
C LEU A 197 -14.97 0.97 -5.24
N GLN A 198 -15.00 0.18 -6.31
CA GLN A 198 -15.57 0.53 -7.61
C GLN A 198 -14.95 1.82 -8.20
N GLU A 199 -13.66 2.01 -7.94
CA GLU A 199 -12.88 3.18 -8.32
C GLU A 199 -11.42 2.78 -8.56
N GLY A 200 -10.82 3.33 -9.61
CA GLY A 200 -9.40 3.12 -9.90
C GLY A 200 -8.50 4.02 -9.05
N PHE A 201 -7.29 3.56 -8.74
CA PHE A 201 -6.33 4.39 -8.01
C PHE A 201 -5.52 5.28 -8.96
N SER A 202 -5.35 6.56 -8.59
CA SER A 202 -4.54 7.53 -9.35
C SER A 202 -3.09 7.07 -9.56
N ALA A 203 -2.50 6.40 -8.55
CA ALA A 203 -1.17 5.82 -8.66
C ALA A 203 -1.09 4.69 -9.71
N CYS A 204 -2.15 3.92 -9.90
CA CYS A 204 -2.23 2.89 -10.95
C CYS A 204 -2.36 3.52 -12.33
N GLU A 205 -3.18 4.56 -12.46
CA GLU A 205 -3.31 5.31 -13.71
C GLU A 205 -1.97 5.90 -14.15
N GLU A 206 -1.29 6.63 -13.26
CA GLU A 206 0.03 7.22 -13.54
C GLU A 206 1.06 6.14 -13.91
N PHE A 207 1.02 5.00 -13.21
CA PHE A 207 1.85 3.85 -13.52
C PHE A 207 1.57 3.30 -14.92
N LEU A 208 0.29 3.07 -15.27
CA LEU A 208 -0.11 2.52 -16.56
C LEU A 208 0.26 3.45 -17.71
N TYR A 209 0.05 4.76 -17.60
CA TYR A 209 0.41 5.73 -18.64
C TYR A 209 1.91 5.75 -18.93
N LYS A 210 2.74 5.52 -17.91
CA LYS A 210 4.20 5.40 -18.09
C LYS A 210 4.62 4.03 -18.61
N THR A 211 3.87 2.98 -18.29
CA THR A 211 4.26 1.59 -18.53
C THR A 211 3.75 1.06 -19.87
N LEU A 212 2.51 1.35 -20.26
CA LEU A 212 1.91 0.83 -21.50
C LEU A 212 2.73 1.11 -22.77
N PRO A 213 3.32 2.31 -22.98
CA PRO A 213 4.15 2.58 -24.17
C PRO A 213 5.43 1.74 -24.27
N LEU A 214 5.89 1.19 -23.15
CA LEU A 214 7.14 0.43 -23.03
C LEU A 214 6.89 -1.08 -22.83
N TRP A 215 5.63 -1.47 -22.65
CA TRP A 215 5.21 -2.83 -22.37
C TRP A 215 5.16 -3.70 -23.63
N ASP A 216 5.67 -4.93 -23.52
CA ASP A 216 5.75 -5.90 -24.62
C ASP A 216 4.53 -6.82 -24.73
N GLY A 217 3.56 -6.68 -23.82
CA GLY A 217 2.35 -7.51 -23.79
C GLY A 217 2.51 -8.88 -23.12
N SER A 218 3.70 -9.24 -22.61
CA SER A 218 3.99 -10.59 -22.13
C SER A 218 3.85 -10.73 -20.60
N CYS A 219 4.58 -9.90 -19.85
CA CYS A 219 4.62 -9.94 -18.39
C CYS A 219 3.35 -9.35 -17.79
N CYS A 220 2.84 -9.99 -16.72
CA CYS A 220 1.65 -9.56 -15.98
C CYS A 220 0.44 -9.21 -16.86
N ARG A 221 0.28 -9.89 -18.00
CA ARG A 221 -0.73 -9.53 -19.00
C ARG A 221 -2.14 -9.48 -18.44
N SER A 222 -2.54 -10.47 -17.66
CA SER A 222 -3.89 -10.49 -17.10
C SER A 222 -4.08 -9.37 -16.11
N GLU A 223 -3.08 -9.11 -15.28
CA GLU A 223 -3.13 -8.14 -14.19
C GLU A 223 -3.10 -6.71 -14.73
N ILE A 224 -2.23 -6.41 -15.71
CA ILE A 224 -2.16 -5.10 -16.36
C ILE A 224 -3.47 -4.77 -17.07
N LEU A 225 -4.03 -5.73 -17.83
CA LEU A 225 -5.30 -5.51 -18.54
C LEU A 225 -6.49 -5.34 -17.58
N LYS A 226 -6.46 -6.00 -16.42
CA LYS A 226 -7.43 -5.78 -15.34
C LYS A 226 -7.31 -4.41 -14.71
N LEU A 227 -6.10 -3.88 -14.51
CA LEU A 227 -5.92 -2.52 -14.00
C LEU A 227 -6.33 -1.47 -15.05
N VAL A 228 -6.08 -1.76 -16.33
CA VAL A 228 -6.55 -0.91 -17.44
C VAL A 228 -8.07 -0.73 -17.41
N SER A 229 -8.84 -1.74 -17.00
CA SER A 229 -10.30 -1.61 -16.94
C SER A 229 -10.81 -0.68 -15.84
N TRP A 230 -9.94 -0.22 -14.94
CA TRP A 230 -10.27 0.76 -13.88
C TRP A 230 -9.74 2.16 -14.13
N ILE A 231 -9.11 2.44 -15.28
CA ILE A 231 -8.67 3.79 -15.62
C ILE A 231 -9.87 4.74 -15.63
N PRO A 232 -9.83 5.88 -14.92
CA PRO A 232 -10.94 6.82 -14.89
C PRO A 232 -11.19 7.45 -16.27
N LEU A 233 -12.42 7.90 -16.50
CA LEU A 233 -12.77 8.61 -17.73
C LEU A 233 -12.04 9.97 -17.75
N SER A 234 -11.25 10.21 -18.79
CA SER A 234 -10.52 11.46 -19.04
C SER A 234 -10.81 12.00 -20.44
N SER A 235 -10.11 13.06 -20.87
CA SER A 235 -10.35 13.64 -22.18
C SER A 235 -10.06 12.63 -23.31
N SER A 236 -10.82 12.69 -24.40
CA SER A 236 -10.61 11.79 -25.54
C SER A 236 -9.17 11.83 -26.09
N SER A 237 -8.51 12.99 -26.02
CA SER A 237 -7.11 13.14 -26.39
C SER A 237 -6.15 12.37 -25.48
N GLU A 238 -6.36 12.44 -24.16
CA GLU A 238 -5.49 11.78 -23.17
C GLU A 238 -5.64 10.27 -23.21
N ILE A 239 -6.88 9.76 -23.28
CA ILE A 239 -7.14 8.33 -23.40
C ILE A 239 -6.50 7.80 -24.67
N LYS A 240 -6.62 8.54 -25.78
CA LYS A 240 -6.02 8.11 -27.04
C LYS A 240 -4.49 7.99 -26.94
N SER A 241 -3.82 9.02 -26.42
CA SER A 241 -2.35 9.05 -26.37
C SER A 241 -1.77 8.04 -25.37
N HIS A 242 -2.39 7.87 -24.21
CA HIS A 242 -1.81 7.07 -23.12
C HIS A 242 -2.31 5.63 -23.08
N LEU A 243 -3.49 5.35 -23.63
CA LEU A 243 -4.09 4.01 -23.63
C LEU A 243 -4.17 3.40 -25.03
N TYR A 244 -4.88 4.05 -25.95
CA TYR A 244 -5.23 3.42 -27.23
C TYR A 244 -4.04 3.28 -28.17
N ASP A 245 -3.20 4.30 -28.30
CA ASP A 245 -2.05 4.25 -29.21
C ASP A 245 -1.05 3.15 -28.80
N PRO A 246 -0.65 3.02 -27.50
CA PRO A 246 0.18 1.90 -27.04
C PRO A 246 -0.46 0.52 -27.24
N LEU A 247 -1.74 0.37 -26.86
CA LEU A 247 -2.43 -0.91 -27.01
C LEU A 247 -2.63 -1.29 -28.48
N ALA A 248 -2.85 -0.33 -29.38
CA ALA A 248 -3.00 -0.58 -30.81
C ALA A 248 -1.72 -1.17 -31.41
N GLN A 249 -0.54 -0.65 -31.03
CA GLN A 249 0.75 -1.18 -31.50
C GLN A 249 0.93 -2.66 -31.13
N LEU A 250 0.60 -3.02 -29.90
CA LEU A 250 0.60 -4.41 -29.44
C LEU A 250 -0.52 -5.24 -30.10
N PHE A 251 -1.70 -4.66 -30.27
CA PHE A 251 -2.85 -5.34 -30.85
C PHE A 251 -2.55 -5.80 -32.27
N PHE A 252 -1.97 -4.97 -33.14
CA PHE A 252 -1.73 -5.35 -34.53
C PHE A 252 -0.65 -6.43 -34.69
N THR A 253 0.32 -6.48 -33.78
CA THR A 253 1.47 -7.39 -33.86
C THR A 253 1.28 -8.71 -33.09
N SER A 254 0.21 -8.84 -32.32
CA SER A 254 -0.01 -9.94 -31.37
C SER A 254 -0.93 -11.06 -31.87
N SER A 255 -0.99 -12.14 -31.09
CA SER A 255 -1.84 -13.30 -31.32
C SER A 255 -3.34 -12.96 -31.16
N ILE A 256 -4.20 -13.80 -31.73
CA ILE A 256 -5.66 -13.68 -31.59
C ILE A 256 -6.08 -13.70 -30.12
N TYR A 257 -5.45 -14.54 -29.29
CA TYR A 257 -5.74 -14.59 -27.86
C TYR A 257 -5.43 -13.28 -27.14
N PHE A 258 -4.32 -12.62 -27.48
CA PHE A 258 -3.99 -11.31 -26.92
C PHE A 258 -5.03 -10.26 -27.34
N LYS A 259 -5.39 -10.24 -28.63
CA LYS A 259 -6.43 -9.35 -29.17
C LYS A 259 -7.76 -9.50 -28.42
N CYS A 260 -8.20 -10.73 -28.17
CA CYS A 260 -9.41 -10.99 -27.39
C CYS A 260 -9.31 -10.45 -25.96
N SER A 261 -8.18 -10.66 -25.27
CA SER A 261 -7.98 -10.14 -23.91
C SER A 261 -7.99 -8.62 -23.85
N VAL A 262 -7.43 -7.94 -24.86
CA VAL A 262 -7.50 -6.46 -24.94
C VAL A 262 -8.95 -6.00 -25.14
N LEU A 263 -9.69 -6.64 -26.05
CA LEU A 263 -11.09 -6.29 -26.28
C LEU A 263 -11.98 -6.53 -25.04
N GLU A 264 -11.70 -7.60 -24.29
CA GLU A 264 -12.39 -7.90 -23.03
C GLU A 264 -12.10 -6.83 -21.97
N SER A 265 -10.84 -6.45 -21.79
CA SER A 265 -10.43 -5.37 -20.88
C SER A 265 -11.06 -4.02 -21.26
N LEU A 266 -11.07 -3.66 -22.55
CA LEU A 266 -11.70 -2.43 -23.03
C LEU A 266 -13.23 -2.45 -22.86
N LYS A 267 -13.86 -3.61 -22.99
CA LYS A 267 -15.28 -3.78 -22.68
C LYS A 267 -15.55 -3.54 -21.20
N GLU A 268 -14.75 -4.12 -20.31
CA GLU A 268 -14.86 -3.92 -18.86
C GLU A 268 -14.64 -2.44 -18.50
N LEU A 269 -13.66 -1.77 -19.12
CA LEU A 269 -13.42 -0.33 -18.95
C LEU A 269 -14.67 0.49 -19.23
N LEU A 270 -15.32 0.24 -20.37
CA LEU A 270 -16.55 0.92 -20.75
C LEU A 270 -17.69 0.62 -19.76
N GLN A 271 -17.79 -0.61 -19.28
CA GLN A 271 -18.78 -0.98 -18.27
C GLN A 271 -18.56 -0.24 -16.95
N ASN A 272 -17.30 -0.13 -16.51
CA ASN A 272 -16.94 0.59 -15.30
C ASN A 272 -17.24 2.09 -15.44
N TRP A 273 -16.90 2.70 -16.58
CA TRP A 273 -17.28 4.10 -16.86
C TRP A 273 -18.79 4.33 -16.81
N LEU A 274 -19.58 3.41 -17.39
CA LEU A 274 -21.03 3.50 -17.32
C LEU A 274 -21.54 3.42 -15.87
N ASN A 275 -21.01 2.49 -15.08
CA ASN A 275 -21.40 2.33 -13.68
C ASN A 275 -21.05 3.57 -12.85
N CYS A 276 -19.86 4.14 -13.00
CA CYS A 276 -19.45 5.36 -12.29
C CYS A 276 -20.36 6.55 -12.65
N ASN A 277 -20.71 6.71 -13.94
CA ASN A 277 -21.60 7.80 -14.37
C ASN A 277 -23.03 7.67 -13.81
N VAL A 278 -23.57 6.45 -13.70
CA VAL A 278 -24.90 6.22 -13.10
C VAL A 278 -24.92 6.65 -11.62
N ILE A 279 -23.87 6.33 -10.86
CA ILE A 279 -23.75 6.70 -9.45
C ILE A 279 -23.73 8.23 -9.26
N HIS A 280 -23.08 8.97 -10.17
CA HIS A 280 -23.06 10.43 -10.12
C HIS A 280 -24.41 11.07 -10.45
N MET A 281 -25.20 10.48 -11.36
CA MET A 281 -26.54 10.97 -11.70
C MET A 281 -27.55 10.77 -10.57
N ASP A 282 -27.37 9.77 -9.71
CA ASP A 282 -28.25 9.51 -8.54
C ASP A 282 -27.95 10.42 -7.33
N SER A 283 -26.85 11.20 -7.40
CA SER A 283 -26.41 12.10 -6.33
C SER A 283 -26.74 13.59 -6.59
N GLU A 284 -27.36 13.91 -7.73
CA GLU A 284 -27.95 15.23 -8.07
C GLU A 284 -29.46 15.26 -7.82
#